data_AF-A0A1Y1XRW6-F1
#
_entry.id   AF-A0A1Y1XRW6-F1
#
_cell.length_a   1.000
_cell.length_b   1.000
_cell.length_c   1.000
_cell.angle_alpha   90.00
_cell.angle_beta   90.00
_cell.angle_gamma   90.00
#
_symmetry.space_group_name_H-M   'P 1'
#
loop_
_entity.id
_entity.type
_entity.pdbx_description
1 polymer ?
#
loop_
_entity_poly.entity_id
_entity_poly.type
_entity_poly.pdbx_seq_one_letter_code
_entity_poly.pdbx_strand_id
1 'polypeptide(L)'
;MLVSSAAGGSLLGVAKKANIHMVGVGYSIRGILNGLDFVKRNAIPHKSVISISSGHRPYYQSVDEKFDDLVNNEGFIIFVSGGNDDKNGCQGKKSNYFHGNSAYRKAIAVGATTSKIINNKYYRASYSNFGDCIDIFAPGTGIAAKMDKNKSKYSEGSGTSYATPLVAGVAA
;
A
#
# COMPACT_ATOMS: atom_id res chain seq x y z
N MET A 1 -13.30 3.34 -3.48
CA MET A 1 -12.92 3.00 -2.09
C MET A 1 -12.01 4.09 -1.52
N LEU A 2 -11.90 4.20 -0.20
CA LEU A 2 -11.19 5.30 0.48
C LEU A 2 -9.72 5.43 0.03
N VAL A 3 -8.99 4.32 0.00
CA VAL A 3 -7.56 4.29 -0.39
C VAL A 3 -7.35 4.70 -1.85
N SER A 4 -8.21 4.28 -2.78
CA SER A 4 -8.16 4.71 -4.18
C SER A 4 -8.42 6.21 -4.32
N SER A 5 -9.36 6.75 -3.51
CA SER A 5 -9.60 8.19 -3.50
C SER A 5 -8.41 8.98 -2.97
N ALA A 6 -7.66 8.44 -2.01
CA ALA A 6 -6.44 9.08 -1.50
C ALA A 6 -5.33 9.12 -2.57
N ALA A 7 -5.21 8.05 -3.37
CA ALA A 7 -4.24 8.01 -4.47
C ALA A 7 -4.55 9.02 -5.58
N GLY A 8 -5.78 9.04 -6.11
CA GLY A 8 -6.08 9.84 -7.30
C GLY A 8 -7.54 10.28 -7.43
N GLY A 9 -8.26 10.42 -6.31
CA GLY A 9 -9.57 11.08 -6.33
C GLY A 9 -9.45 12.53 -6.83
N SER A 10 -10.42 13.00 -7.61
CA SER A 10 -10.38 14.32 -8.25
C SER A 10 -10.35 15.50 -7.27
N LEU A 11 -10.93 15.33 -6.07
CA LEU A 11 -10.99 16.38 -5.05
C LEU A 11 -9.79 16.33 -4.10
N LEU A 12 -9.57 15.18 -3.46
CA LEU A 12 -8.63 15.00 -2.34
C LEU A 12 -7.49 14.01 -2.63
N GLY A 13 -7.38 13.50 -3.86
CA GLY A 13 -6.30 12.59 -4.24
C GLY A 13 -4.99 13.33 -4.51
N VAL A 14 -3.88 12.60 -4.33
CA VAL A 14 -2.53 13.09 -4.66
C VAL A 14 -2.37 13.27 -6.18
N ALA A 15 -2.70 12.24 -6.96
CA ALA A 15 -2.64 12.24 -8.43
C ALA A 15 -4.02 12.42 -9.06
N LYS A 16 -4.54 13.64 -9.05
CA LYS A 16 -5.92 13.97 -9.50
C LYS A 16 -6.25 13.61 -10.96
N LYS A 17 -5.23 13.36 -11.79
CA LYS A 17 -5.36 13.01 -13.22
C LYS A 17 -5.00 11.54 -13.51
N ALA A 18 -4.66 10.74 -12.51
CA ALA A 18 -4.32 9.34 -12.71
C ALA A 18 -5.55 8.51 -13.08
N ASN A 19 -5.34 7.52 -13.96
CA ASN A 19 -6.33 6.48 -14.22
C ASN A 19 -6.28 5.46 -13.08
N ILE A 20 -7.39 5.28 -12.38
CA ILE A 20 -7.49 4.32 -11.27
C ILE A 20 -8.20 3.05 -11.73
N HIS A 21 -7.51 1.92 -11.62
CA HIS A 21 -8.07 0.59 -11.81
C HIS A 21 -8.16 -0.12 -10.46
N MET A 22 -9.37 -0.39 -9.97
CA MET A 22 -9.57 -1.13 -8.72
C MET A 22 -9.62 -2.63 -9.00
N VAL A 23 -8.75 -3.39 -8.33
CA VAL A 23 -8.77 -4.86 -8.33
C VAL A 23 -9.21 -5.34 -6.96
N GLY A 24 -10.43 -5.89 -6.88
CA GLY A 24 -10.95 -6.46 -5.65
C GLY A 24 -10.33 -7.83 -5.38
N VAL A 25 -9.59 -7.95 -4.28
CA VAL A 25 -9.03 -9.23 -3.81
C VAL A 25 -9.67 -9.61 -2.47
N GLY A 26 -9.88 -10.91 -2.26
CA GLY A 26 -10.20 -11.44 -0.93
C GLY A 26 -8.95 -11.52 -0.04
N TYR A 27 -9.10 -12.07 1.17
CA TYR A 27 -7.98 -12.26 2.11
C TYR A 27 -7.20 -13.58 1.91
N SER A 28 -7.66 -14.46 1.02
CA SER A 28 -6.95 -15.71 0.73
C SER A 28 -5.74 -15.45 -0.16
N ILE A 29 -4.65 -16.19 0.06
CA ILE A 29 -3.46 -16.11 -0.79
C ILE A 29 -3.80 -16.40 -2.26
N ARG A 30 -4.70 -17.35 -2.51
CA ARG A 30 -5.21 -17.61 -3.86
C ARG A 30 -5.91 -16.38 -4.47
N GLY A 31 -6.70 -15.66 -3.68
CA GLY A 31 -7.35 -14.43 -4.12
C GLY A 31 -6.35 -13.31 -4.44
N ILE A 32 -5.31 -13.18 -3.63
CA ILE A 32 -4.22 -12.22 -3.85
C ILE A 32 -3.47 -12.56 -5.15
N LEU A 33 -3.03 -13.80 -5.32
CA LEU A 33 -2.32 -14.26 -6.53
C LEU A 33 -3.17 -14.07 -7.80
N ASN A 34 -4.46 -14.44 -7.75
CA ASN A 34 -5.38 -14.22 -8.87
C ASN A 34 -5.51 -12.72 -9.22
N GLY A 35 -5.54 -11.85 -8.21
CA GLY A 35 -5.58 -10.40 -8.41
C GLY A 35 -4.30 -9.87 -9.07
N LEU A 36 -3.13 -10.35 -8.63
CA LEU A 36 -1.85 -10.01 -9.23
C LEU A 36 -1.71 -10.55 -10.66
N ASP A 37 -2.24 -11.75 -10.94
CA ASP A 37 -2.32 -12.30 -12.29
C ASP A 37 -3.27 -11.50 -13.20
N PHE A 38 -4.35 -10.97 -12.64
CA PHE A 38 -5.23 -10.06 -13.37
C PHE A 38 -4.49 -8.77 -13.73
N VAL A 39 -3.75 -8.17 -12.77
CA VAL A 39 -2.93 -6.97 -13.02
C VAL A 39 -1.90 -7.25 -14.10
N LYS A 40 -1.13 -8.35 -14.01
CA LYS A 40 -0.15 -8.72 -15.04
C LYS A 40 -0.73 -8.74 -16.45
N ARG A 41 -1.94 -9.30 -16.60
CA ARG A 41 -2.58 -9.47 -17.92
C ARG A 41 -3.23 -8.21 -18.48
N ASN A 42 -3.60 -7.25 -17.63
CA ASN A 42 -4.47 -6.13 -18.03
C ASN A 42 -3.87 -4.74 -17.80
N ALA A 43 -2.88 -4.61 -16.91
CA ALA A 43 -2.19 -3.34 -16.69
C ALA A 43 -1.13 -3.10 -17.78
N ILE A 44 -0.70 -1.85 -17.93
CA ILE A 44 0.28 -1.46 -18.95
C ILE A 44 1.69 -1.61 -18.34
N PRO A 45 2.54 -2.53 -18.84
CA PRO A 45 3.91 -2.71 -18.36
C PRO A 45 4.73 -1.42 -18.43
N HIS A 46 5.68 -1.24 -17.51
CA HIS A 46 6.56 -0.07 -17.39
C HIS A 46 5.86 1.31 -17.25
N LYS A 47 4.54 1.36 -17.13
CA LYS A 47 3.76 2.61 -17.00
C LYS A 47 2.78 2.61 -15.83
N SER A 48 2.50 1.45 -15.24
CA SER A 48 1.53 1.33 -14.15
C SER A 48 2.24 1.20 -12.81
N VAL A 49 1.68 1.81 -11.77
CA VAL A 49 2.06 1.58 -10.37
C VAL A 49 1.00 0.70 -9.69
N ILE A 50 1.43 -0.16 -8.76
CA ILE A 50 0.56 -1.06 -8.02
C ILE A 50 0.56 -0.63 -6.55
N SER A 51 -0.60 -0.26 -6.00
CA SER A 51 -0.75 0.11 -4.58
C SER A 51 -1.51 -0.99 -3.82
N ILE A 52 -0.85 -1.62 -2.86
CA ILE A 52 -1.40 -2.71 -2.05
C ILE A 52 -1.50 -2.27 -0.58
N SER A 53 -2.70 -1.86 -0.18
CA SER A 53 -3.03 -1.40 1.18
C SER A 53 -3.28 -2.55 2.17
N SER A 54 -2.62 -3.69 1.99
CA SER A 54 -2.76 -4.89 2.83
C SER A 54 -1.42 -5.64 2.96
N GLY A 55 -1.39 -6.60 3.87
CA GLY A 55 -0.28 -7.54 4.03
C GLY A 55 -0.81 -8.97 4.23
N HIS A 56 0.11 -9.93 4.24
CA HIS A 56 -0.21 -11.32 4.58
C HIS A 56 0.79 -11.87 5.59
N ARG A 57 0.33 -12.85 6.36
CA ARG A 57 1.11 -13.67 7.30
C ARG A 57 0.52 -15.07 7.28
N PRO A 58 1.31 -16.17 7.32
CA PRO A 58 2.78 -16.23 7.35
C PRO A 58 3.41 -15.90 5.98
N TYR A 59 4.69 -16.27 5.81
CA TYR A 59 5.39 -16.19 4.53
C TYR A 59 4.81 -17.14 3.47
N TYR A 60 4.67 -16.64 2.24
CA TYR A 60 4.27 -17.42 1.07
C TYR A 60 5.22 -17.12 -0.09
N GLN A 61 6.02 -18.12 -0.46
CA GLN A 61 6.98 -17.99 -1.57
C GLN A 61 6.32 -17.61 -2.90
N SER A 62 5.12 -18.11 -3.16
CA SER A 62 4.36 -17.80 -4.37
C SER A 62 4.02 -16.31 -4.52
N VAL A 63 3.90 -15.57 -3.41
CA VAL A 63 3.67 -14.12 -3.46
C VAL A 63 4.95 -13.37 -3.81
N ASP A 64 6.09 -13.74 -3.20
CA ASP A 64 7.42 -13.18 -3.56
C ASP A 64 7.73 -13.43 -5.04
N GLU A 65 7.54 -14.67 -5.53
CA GLU A 65 7.74 -15.03 -6.93
C GLU A 65 6.84 -14.21 -7.86
N LYS A 66 5.60 -13.96 -7.45
CA LYS A 66 4.67 -13.16 -8.25
C LYS A 66 5.06 -11.68 -8.27
N PHE A 67 5.55 -11.14 -7.15
CA PHE A 67 6.09 -9.78 -7.14
C PHE A 67 7.37 -9.69 -7.98
N ASP A 68 8.25 -10.68 -7.93
CA ASP A 68 9.44 -10.73 -8.77
C ASP A 68 9.08 -10.72 -10.27
N ASP A 69 8.06 -11.49 -10.66
CA ASP A 69 7.55 -11.49 -12.02
C ASP A 69 7.01 -10.11 -12.45
N LEU A 70 6.20 -9.47 -11.59
CA LEU A 70 5.66 -8.14 -11.86
C LEU A 70 6.73 -7.04 -11.93
N VAL A 71 7.74 -7.08 -11.06
CA VAL A 71 8.80 -6.06 -11.01
C VAL A 71 9.83 -6.29 -12.12
N ASN A 72 10.39 -7.49 -12.22
CA ASN A 72 11.55 -7.73 -13.07
C ASN A 72 11.16 -7.95 -14.55
N ASN A 73 9.99 -8.54 -14.83
CA ASN A 73 9.58 -8.86 -16.20
C ASN A 73 8.62 -7.82 -16.79
N GLU A 74 7.76 -7.22 -15.97
CA GLU A 74 6.75 -6.25 -16.44
C GLU A 74 7.07 -4.79 -16.06
N GLY A 75 8.09 -4.57 -15.24
CA GLY A 75 8.55 -3.23 -14.84
C GLY A 75 7.54 -2.44 -14.01
N PHE A 76 6.65 -3.11 -13.26
CA PHE A 76 5.73 -2.43 -12.35
C PHE A 76 6.46 -1.94 -11.09
N ILE A 77 6.07 -0.77 -10.59
CA ILE A 77 6.48 -0.28 -9.27
C ILE A 77 5.40 -0.66 -8.26
N ILE A 78 5.78 -1.39 -7.21
CA ILE A 78 4.84 -1.88 -6.20
C ILE A 78 5.01 -1.10 -4.89
N PHE A 79 3.92 -0.53 -4.39
CA PHE A 79 3.81 0.13 -3.10
C PHE A 79 2.99 -0.74 -2.15
N VAL A 80 3.49 -0.95 -0.94
CA VAL A 80 2.87 -1.85 0.04
C VAL A 80 2.76 -1.21 1.42
N SER A 81 1.72 -1.56 2.17
CA SER A 81 1.57 -1.06 3.54
C SER A 81 2.60 -1.66 4.49
N GLY A 82 3.24 -0.83 5.30
CA GLY A 82 4.24 -1.24 6.29
C GLY A 82 3.72 -2.10 7.44
N GLY A 83 2.42 -2.02 7.76
CA GLY A 83 1.77 -2.71 8.88
C GLY A 83 1.54 -1.80 10.10
N ASN A 84 0.61 -2.21 10.98
CA ASN A 84 0.07 -1.37 12.05
C ASN A 84 0.23 -2.04 13.43
N ASP A 85 1.37 -2.69 13.68
CA ASP A 85 1.59 -3.54 14.86
C ASP A 85 2.59 -2.93 15.87
N ASP A 86 3.12 -1.72 15.62
CA ASP A 86 4.22 -1.09 16.36
C ASP A 86 5.45 -2.00 16.53
N LYS A 87 5.81 -2.72 15.47
CA LYS A 87 6.90 -3.69 15.48
C LYS A 87 7.91 -3.40 14.39
N ASN A 88 9.12 -3.95 14.56
CA ASN A 88 10.03 -4.09 13.45
C ASN A 88 9.37 -5.01 12.41
N GLY A 89 8.97 -4.46 11.26
CA GLY A 89 8.25 -5.15 10.18
C GLY A 89 9.12 -6.15 9.40
N CYS A 90 10.43 -6.10 9.63
CA CYS A 90 11.45 -6.77 8.83
C CYS A 90 11.84 -8.12 9.45
N GLN A 91 10.87 -8.75 10.11
CA GLN A 91 11.06 -10.05 10.73
C GLN A 91 11.40 -11.10 9.67
N GLY A 92 12.22 -12.09 10.04
CA GLY A 92 12.55 -13.19 9.14
C GLY A 92 11.33 -14.03 8.75
N LYS A 93 11.42 -14.73 7.61
CA LYS A 93 10.34 -15.55 7.01
C LYS A 93 9.73 -16.62 7.94
N LYS A 94 10.46 -17.02 9.00
CA LYS A 94 10.00 -17.98 10.03
C LYS A 94 9.28 -17.34 11.22
N SER A 95 9.23 -16.01 11.30
CA SER A 95 8.60 -15.30 12.40
C SER A 95 7.07 -15.32 12.27
N ASN A 96 6.37 -15.53 13.39
CA ASN A 96 4.92 -15.34 13.46
C ASN A 96 4.49 -13.88 13.21
N TYR A 97 5.45 -12.95 13.30
CA TYR A 97 5.25 -11.53 13.00
C TYR A 97 5.83 -11.11 11.64
N PHE A 98 6.09 -12.06 10.74
CA PHE A 98 6.46 -11.75 9.36
C PHE A 98 5.37 -10.92 8.67
N HIS A 99 5.73 -9.83 7.99
CA HIS A 99 4.81 -9.05 7.17
C HIS A 99 5.19 -9.20 5.70
N GLY A 100 4.50 -10.09 4.96
CA GLY A 100 5.01 -10.51 3.65
C GLY A 100 5.22 -9.41 2.64
N ASN A 101 4.21 -8.56 2.45
CA ASN A 101 4.31 -7.49 1.46
C ASN A 101 5.42 -6.49 1.81
N SER A 102 5.49 -5.99 3.05
CA SER A 102 6.53 -5.02 3.45
C SER A 102 7.91 -5.63 3.69
N ALA A 103 8.03 -6.94 3.90
CA ALA A 103 9.31 -7.62 3.98
C ALA A 103 9.92 -7.92 2.59
N TYR A 104 9.14 -7.80 1.51
CA TYR A 104 9.62 -7.97 0.14
C TYR A 104 10.41 -6.74 -0.33
N ARG A 105 11.74 -6.92 -0.47
CA ARG A 105 12.72 -5.82 -0.62
C ARG A 105 12.73 -5.10 -1.97
N LYS A 106 11.93 -5.54 -2.96
CA LYS A 106 11.80 -4.84 -4.25
C LYS A 106 10.50 -4.05 -4.37
N ALA A 107 9.66 -4.05 -3.33
CA ALA A 107 8.54 -3.12 -3.21
C ALA A 107 8.95 -1.90 -2.37
N ILE A 108 8.22 -0.81 -2.54
CA ILE A 108 8.33 0.39 -1.69
C ILE A 108 7.33 0.24 -0.54
N ALA A 109 7.84 -0.08 0.64
CA ALA A 109 7.04 -0.24 1.84
C ALA A 109 6.82 1.11 2.55
N VAL A 110 5.55 1.41 2.82
CA VAL A 110 5.13 2.71 3.32
C VAL A 110 4.67 2.62 4.77
N GLY A 111 5.43 3.26 5.66
CA GLY A 111 5.07 3.52 7.04
C GLY A 111 4.13 4.72 7.19
N ALA A 112 3.58 4.91 8.38
CA ALA A 112 2.65 5.99 8.69
C ALA A 112 3.26 6.99 9.69
N THR A 113 3.09 8.28 9.42
CA THR A 113 3.33 9.37 10.37
C THR A 113 2.05 9.85 11.03
N THR A 114 2.16 10.51 12.17
CA THR A 114 1.08 11.33 12.71
C THR A 114 0.83 12.53 11.80
N SER A 115 -0.41 13.01 11.75
CA SER A 115 -0.74 14.26 11.04
C SER A 115 -0.29 15.51 11.80
N LYS A 116 0.13 15.36 13.06
CA LYS A 116 0.58 16.47 13.92
C LYS A 116 2.07 16.73 13.72
N ILE A 117 2.39 17.96 13.32
CA ILE A 117 3.75 18.47 13.31
C ILE A 117 4.06 18.98 14.72
N ILE A 118 5.13 18.47 15.33
CA ILE A 118 5.63 18.95 16.62
C ILE A 118 7.06 19.42 16.40
N ASN A 119 7.37 20.66 16.78
CA ASN A 119 8.70 21.25 16.61
C ASN A 119 9.26 21.11 15.17
N ASN A 120 8.42 21.42 14.17
CA ASN A 120 8.72 21.28 12.73
C ASN A 120 9.11 19.86 12.28
N LYS A 121 8.66 18.82 12.99
CA LYS A 121 8.94 17.42 12.67
C LYS A 121 7.66 16.60 12.59
N TYR A 122 7.65 15.65 11.64
CA TYR A 122 6.71 14.55 11.62
C TYR A 122 7.22 13.42 12.53
N TYR A 123 6.30 12.72 13.18
CA TYR A 123 6.61 11.58 14.02
C TYR A 123 5.96 10.33 13.43
N ARG A 124 6.62 9.19 13.56
CA ARG A 124 6.01 7.89 13.27
C ARG A 124 4.71 7.76 14.07
N ALA A 125 3.62 7.36 13.42
CA ALA A 125 2.39 7.04 14.12
C ALA A 125 2.65 5.85 15.05
N SER A 126 2.12 5.88 16.29
CA SER A 126 2.43 4.87 17.31
C SER A 126 2.15 3.45 16.85
N TYR A 127 1.17 3.23 15.99
CA TYR A 127 0.86 1.91 15.42
C TYR A 127 1.79 1.49 14.27
N SER A 128 2.46 2.42 13.57
CA SER A 128 3.17 2.09 12.32
C SER A 128 4.32 1.15 12.60
N ASN A 129 4.47 0.09 11.81
CA ASN A 129 5.72 -0.66 11.85
C ASN A 129 6.92 0.20 11.45
N PHE A 130 8.10 -0.28 11.84
CA PHE A 130 9.40 0.35 11.62
C PHE A 130 10.45 -0.69 11.19
N GLY A 131 11.69 -0.25 10.97
CA GLY A 131 12.80 -1.10 10.56
C GLY A 131 13.28 -0.79 9.15
N ASP A 132 14.35 -1.44 8.72
CA ASP A 132 15.06 -1.19 7.46
C ASP A 132 14.27 -1.58 6.20
N CYS A 133 13.15 -2.28 6.35
CA CYS A 133 12.22 -2.68 5.29
C CYS A 133 11.11 -1.66 5.09
N ILE A 134 11.06 -0.60 5.89
CA ILE A 134 10.16 0.53 5.63
C ILE A 134 10.97 1.61 4.92
N ASP A 135 10.70 1.79 3.62
CA ASP A 135 11.47 2.70 2.77
C ASP A 135 11.10 4.16 3.00
N ILE A 136 9.82 4.44 3.25
CA ILE A 136 9.32 5.81 3.36
C ILE A 136 8.11 5.88 4.30
N PHE A 137 7.89 7.04 4.91
CA PHE A 137 6.72 7.33 5.71
C PHE A 137 5.85 8.40 5.04
N ALA A 138 4.53 8.26 5.15
CA ALA A 138 3.55 9.24 4.71
C ALA A 138 2.45 9.44 5.77
N PRO A 139 1.63 10.51 5.68
CA PRO A 139 0.56 10.77 6.64
C PRO A 139 -0.33 9.55 6.85
N GLY A 140 -0.39 9.08 8.10
CA GLY A 140 -1.14 7.90 8.49
C GLY A 140 -2.63 8.11 8.64
N THR A 141 -3.07 9.37 8.79
CA THR A 141 -4.47 9.76 8.94
C THR A 141 -4.78 10.96 8.06
N GLY A 142 -5.95 10.95 7.43
CA GLY A 142 -6.44 12.07 6.63
C GLY A 142 -7.85 11.85 6.13
N ILE A 143 -8.40 12.87 5.48
CA ILE A 143 -9.75 12.82 4.91
C ILE A 143 -9.66 12.40 3.45
N ALA A 144 -10.48 11.44 3.05
CA ALA A 144 -10.64 11.04 1.66
C ALA A 144 -12.12 10.86 1.31
N ALA A 145 -12.43 10.90 0.02
CA ALA A 145 -13.78 10.60 -0.43
C ALA A 145 -14.06 9.10 -0.28
N LYS A 146 -15.26 8.79 0.19
CA LYS A 146 -15.80 7.45 0.34
C LYS A 146 -17.14 7.40 -0.39
N MET A 147 -17.30 6.43 -1.27
CA MET A 147 -18.58 6.15 -1.90
C MET A 147 -19.42 5.30 -0.96
N ASP A 148 -20.63 5.76 -0.68
CA ASP A 148 -21.63 5.06 0.12
C ASP A 148 -22.99 5.15 -0.60
N LYS A 149 -23.46 4.01 -1.13
CA LYS A 149 -24.76 3.89 -1.83
C LYS A 149 -25.02 5.04 -2.82
N ASN A 150 -24.08 5.27 -3.74
CA ASN A 150 -24.11 6.34 -4.77
C ASN A 150 -23.99 7.79 -4.26
N LYS A 151 -23.70 8.01 -2.98
CA LYS A 151 -23.37 9.34 -2.45
C LYS A 151 -21.87 9.44 -2.18
N SER A 152 -21.29 10.57 -2.60
CA SER A 152 -19.94 10.96 -2.19
C SER A 152 -20.00 11.50 -0.76
N LYS A 153 -19.37 10.78 0.18
CA LYS A 153 -19.14 11.25 1.55
C LYS A 153 -17.65 11.47 1.77
N TYR A 154 -17.31 12.25 2.79
CA TYR A 154 -15.96 12.31 3.31
C TYR A 154 -15.84 11.36 4.50
N SER A 155 -14.71 10.66 4.59
CA SER A 155 -14.40 9.77 5.70
C SER A 155 -12.94 9.95 6.07
N GLU A 156 -12.64 9.85 7.35
CA GLU A 156 -11.28 9.69 7.81
C GLU A 156 -10.77 8.30 7.38
N GLY A 157 -9.59 8.26 6.79
CA GLY A 157 -8.79 7.07 6.59
C GLY A 157 -7.63 7.06 7.59
N SER A 158 -7.25 5.87 8.04
CA SER A 158 -6.17 5.69 9.01
C SER A 158 -5.33 4.45 8.68
N GLY A 159 -4.11 4.41 9.20
CA GLY A 159 -3.20 3.27 9.06
C GLY A 159 -2.17 3.42 7.93
N THR A 160 -1.20 2.52 7.90
CA THR A 160 -0.27 2.38 6.76
C THR A 160 -1.00 2.08 5.45
N SER A 161 -2.16 1.43 5.51
CA SER A 161 -3.09 1.25 4.39
C SER A 161 -3.58 2.55 3.77
N TYR A 162 -3.70 3.64 4.55
CA TYR A 162 -4.00 4.98 4.05
C TYR A 162 -2.75 5.73 3.57
N ALA A 163 -1.60 5.55 4.24
CA ALA A 163 -0.34 6.17 3.84
C ALA A 163 0.17 5.66 2.47
N THR A 164 0.05 4.35 2.22
CA THR A 164 0.52 3.67 1.00
C THR A 164 0.01 4.31 -0.31
N PRO A 165 -1.31 4.49 -0.50
CA PRO A 165 -1.83 5.10 -1.73
C PRO A 165 -1.41 6.56 -1.91
N LEU A 166 -1.06 7.29 -0.84
CA LEU A 166 -0.54 8.66 -0.99
C LEU A 166 0.81 8.65 -1.70
N VAL A 167 1.72 7.76 -1.30
CA VAL A 167 3.05 7.63 -1.92
C VAL A 167 2.92 7.09 -3.34
N ALA A 168 2.07 6.08 -3.56
CA ALA A 168 1.79 5.59 -4.90
C ALA A 168 1.25 6.70 -5.82
N GLY A 169 0.43 7.60 -5.28
CA GLY A 169 -0.05 8.78 -6.00
C GLY A 169 1.07 9.78 -6.34
N VAL A 170 2.08 9.97 -5.48
CA VAL A 170 3.24 10.84 -5.82
C VAL A 170 4.04 10.29 -7.01
N ALA A 171 4.10 8.96 -7.14
CA ALA A 171 4.83 8.30 -8.22
C ALA A 171 4.06 8.19 -9.56
N ALA A 172 2.76 8.51 -9.56
CA ALA A 172 1.85 8.30 -10.68
C ALA A 172 1.75 9.50 -11.66
#